data_AF-A0A4S8IER9-F1
#
_entry.id   AF-A0A4S8IER9-F1
#
_cell.length_a   1.000
_cell.length_b   1.000
_cell.length_c   1.000
_cell.angle_alpha   90.00
_cell.angle_beta   90.00
_cell.angle_gamma   90.00
#
_symmetry.space_group_name_H-M   'P 1'
#
loop_
_entity.id
_entity.type
_entity.pdbx_description
1 polymer ?
#
loop_
_entity_poly.entity_id
_entity_poly.type
_entity_poly.pdbx_seq_one_letter_code
_entity_poly.pdbx_strand_id
1 'polypeptide(L)'
;MKDGSCPNRAESLPMHTTSRSLVLMNYFPSIPYFFTACKHNSGPLESMLNTCYSASANRWANFIAVDYYRLSRGDDSVPLFQRSDGGGAAQVTDLANDRMLSS
;
A
#
# COMPACT_ATOMS: atom_id res chain seq x y z
N MET A 1 -5.71 5.44 4.07
CA MET A 1 -6.22 5.84 2.75
C MET A 1 -7.68 5.41 2.63
N LYS A 2 -8.48 6.04 1.76
CA LYS A 2 -9.87 5.65 1.50
C LYS A 2 -9.95 5.15 0.06
N ASP A 3 -10.67 4.07 -0.19
CA ASP A 3 -10.85 3.54 -1.54
C ASP A 3 -11.31 4.66 -2.50
N GLY A 4 -10.64 4.75 -3.65
CA GLY A 4 -10.93 5.77 -4.67
C GLY A 4 -10.35 7.16 -4.41
N SER A 5 -9.60 7.39 -3.33
CA SER A 5 -8.96 8.70 -3.07
C SER A 5 -7.50 8.57 -2.61
N CYS A 6 -6.62 9.33 -3.26
CA CYS A 6 -5.21 9.46 -2.90
C CYS A 6 -4.90 10.93 -2.51
N PRO A 7 -5.22 11.35 -1.27
CA PRO A 7 -4.99 12.72 -0.82
C PRO A 7 -3.50 12.97 -0.53
N ASN A 8 -3.06 14.22 -0.73
CA ASN A 8 -1.75 14.70 -0.27
C ASN A 8 -1.83 15.24 1.16
N ARG A 9 -0.69 15.23 1.88
CA ARG A 9 -0.55 15.95 3.16
C ARG A 9 -0.52 17.46 2.92
N ALA A 10 -0.83 18.24 3.95
CA ALA A 10 -0.88 19.71 3.87
C ALA A 10 0.45 20.33 3.44
N GLU A 11 1.58 19.71 3.82
CA GLU A 11 2.93 20.16 3.47
C GLU A 11 3.37 19.70 2.07
N SER A 12 2.57 18.87 1.40
CA SER A 12 2.86 18.32 0.07
C SER A 12 2.05 19.04 -1.01
N LEU A 13 2.64 19.20 -2.18
CA LEU A 13 1.93 19.69 -3.37
C LEU A 13 0.86 18.67 -3.82
N PRO A 14 -0.13 19.10 -4.62
CA PRO A 14 -1.12 18.18 -5.20
C PRO A 14 -0.47 17.02 -5.94
N MET A 15 -1.06 15.82 -5.86
CA MET A 15 -0.47 14.58 -6.42
C MET A 15 -0.15 14.67 -7.93
N HIS A 16 -0.94 15.44 -8.68
CA HIS A 16 -0.74 15.65 -10.12
C HIS A 16 0.37 16.66 -10.47
N THR A 17 1.10 17.18 -9.47
CA THR A 17 2.19 18.13 -9.70
C THR A 17 3.40 17.42 -10.33
N THR A 18 3.64 17.66 -11.62
CA THR A 18 4.71 17.00 -12.40
C THR A 18 6.08 17.65 -12.26
N SER A 19 6.18 18.85 -11.68
CA SER A 19 7.45 19.51 -11.38
C SER A 19 8.26 18.85 -10.25
N ARG A 20 7.69 17.84 -9.60
CA ARG A 20 8.35 17.00 -8.58
C ARG A 20 8.37 15.57 -9.07
N SER A 21 9.53 14.93 -9.02
CA SER A 21 9.68 13.53 -9.43
C SER A 21 9.20 12.53 -8.36
N LEU A 22 9.18 12.93 -7.09
CA LEU A 22 8.83 12.03 -5.98
C LEU A 22 7.31 11.85 -5.86
N VAL A 23 6.87 10.59 -5.94
CA VAL A 23 5.53 10.14 -5.57
C VAL A 23 5.68 9.19 -4.38
N LEU A 24 5.21 9.62 -3.21
CA LEU A 24 5.25 8.86 -1.96
C LEU A 24 3.85 8.35 -1.63
N MET A 25 3.67 7.04 -1.53
CA MET A 25 2.43 6.44 -1.05
C MET A 25 2.62 5.94 0.39
N ASN A 26 1.92 6.57 1.33
CA ASN A 26 1.87 6.12 2.72
C ASN A 26 0.57 5.33 2.94
N TYR A 27 0.67 4.00 2.91
CA TYR A 27 -0.43 3.05 3.11
C TYR A 27 -0.45 2.50 4.55
N PHE A 28 -0.24 3.38 5.52
CA PHE A 28 -0.37 3.07 6.93
C PHE A 28 -1.69 3.64 7.48
N PRO A 29 -2.48 2.88 8.25
CA PRO A 29 -3.50 3.50 9.08
C PRO A 29 -2.81 4.33 10.18
N SER A 30 -3.35 5.51 10.49
CA SER A 30 -2.79 6.37 11.54
C SER A 30 -2.79 5.73 12.93
N ILE A 31 -3.64 4.71 13.12
CA ILE A 31 -3.74 3.93 14.34
C ILE A 31 -3.48 2.47 13.95
N PRO A 32 -2.36 1.86 14.37
CA PRO A 32 -2.10 0.45 14.11
C PRO A 32 -3.06 -0.38 14.95
N TYR A 33 -4.13 -0.88 14.32
CA TYR A 33 -5.07 -1.78 14.97
C TYR A 33 -4.74 -3.22 14.57
N PHE A 34 -4.12 -3.94 15.50
CA PHE A 34 -3.58 -5.29 15.27
C PHE A 34 -4.60 -6.26 14.63
N PHE A 35 -5.85 -6.22 15.07
CA PHE A 35 -6.91 -7.10 14.55
C PHE A 35 -7.31 -6.83 13.10
N THR A 36 -7.04 -5.63 12.56
CA THR A 36 -7.31 -5.31 11.14
C THR A 36 -6.06 -5.21 10.30
N ALA A 37 -4.87 -5.21 10.91
CA ALA A 37 -3.59 -5.16 10.18
C ALA A 37 -3.47 -6.29 9.15
N CYS A 38 -3.95 -7.49 9.48
CA CYS A 38 -3.98 -8.66 8.60
C CYS A 38 -5.03 -8.62 7.48
N LYS A 39 -5.82 -7.53 7.40
CA LYS A 39 -6.73 -7.26 6.29
C LYS A 39 -6.16 -6.23 5.31
N HIS A 40 -5.07 -5.55 5.68
CA HIS A 40 -4.41 -4.55 4.85
C HIS A 40 -3.25 -5.17 4.03
N ASN A 41 -3.49 -6.31 3.38
CA ASN A 41 -2.46 -7.05 2.64
C ASN A 41 -2.91 -7.38 1.22
N SER A 42 -1.92 -7.31 0.32
CA SER A 42 -1.97 -7.51 -1.14
C SER A 42 -3.07 -6.71 -1.85
N GLY A 43 -4.29 -7.24 -1.93
CA GLY A 43 -5.37 -6.69 -2.75
C GLY A 43 -5.71 -5.22 -2.48
N PRO A 44 -6.03 -4.81 -1.24
CA PRO A 44 -6.31 -3.41 -0.92
C PRO A 44 -5.12 -2.46 -1.18
N LEU A 45 -3.88 -2.93 -0.95
CA LEU A 45 -2.67 -2.15 -1.20
C LEU A 45 -2.45 -1.96 -2.72
N GLU A 46 -2.66 -3.01 -3.53
CA GLU A 46 -2.58 -2.94 -4.99
C GLU A 46 -3.66 -2.02 -5.58
N SER A 47 -4.91 -2.14 -5.11
CA SER A 47 -6.01 -1.25 -5.50
C SER A 47 -5.63 0.22 -5.26
N MET A 48 -4.94 0.46 -4.15
CA MET A 48 -4.53 1.80 -3.77
C MET A 48 -3.32 2.32 -4.53
N LEU A 49 -2.38 1.45 -4.92
CA LEU A 49 -1.35 1.81 -5.90
C LEU A 49 -1.96 2.30 -7.21
N ASN A 50 -2.93 1.56 -7.76
CA ASN A 50 -3.58 1.93 -9.02
C ASN A 50 -4.35 3.26 -8.90
N THR A 51 -5.06 3.46 -7.79
CA THR A 51 -5.75 4.73 -7.54
C THR A 51 -4.78 5.90 -7.44
N CYS A 52 -3.67 5.73 -6.72
CA CYS A 52 -2.64 6.77 -6.59
C CYS A 52 -1.91 7.04 -7.91
N TYR A 53 -1.70 6.02 -8.75
CA TYR A 53 -1.17 6.18 -10.11
C TYR A 53 -2.04 7.10 -10.97
N SER A 54 -3.36 6.89 -10.96
CA SER A 54 -4.28 7.77 -11.68
C SER A 54 -4.29 9.20 -11.11
N ALA A 55 -4.16 9.35 -9.79
CA ALA A 55 -4.12 10.65 -9.12
C ALA A 55 -2.79 11.41 -9.31
N SER A 56 -1.70 10.70 -9.60
CA SER A 56 -0.34 11.23 -9.70
C SER A 56 0.09 11.61 -11.12
N ALA A 57 -0.88 11.86 -12.01
CA ALA A 57 -0.64 12.08 -13.44
C ALA A 57 0.05 10.88 -14.11
N ASN A 58 -0.45 9.67 -13.83
CA ASN A 58 0.02 8.41 -14.42
C ASN A 58 1.48 8.08 -14.07
N ARG A 59 1.88 8.35 -12.83
CA ARG A 59 3.23 8.06 -12.34
C ARG A 59 3.19 7.07 -11.18
N TRP A 60 3.95 6.00 -11.30
CA TRP A 60 4.04 5.01 -10.24
C TRP A 60 4.72 5.58 -8.99
N ALA A 61 4.34 5.07 -7.81
CA ALA A 61 4.85 5.54 -6.54
C ALA A 61 6.28 5.05 -6.29
N ASN A 62 7.26 5.96 -6.37
CA ASN A 62 8.70 5.64 -6.20
C ASN A 62 9.08 5.23 -4.78
N PHE A 63 8.23 5.53 -3.79
CA PHE A 63 8.39 5.08 -2.42
C PHE A 63 7.04 4.66 -1.86
N ILE A 64 6.97 3.44 -1.32
CA ILE A 64 5.76 2.85 -0.75
C ILE A 64 6.03 2.51 0.70
N ALA A 65 5.24 3.10 1.58
CA ALA A 65 5.34 2.95 3.02
C ALA A 65 4.16 2.08 3.49
N VAL A 66 4.46 0.92 4.09
CA VAL A 66 3.52 -0.18 4.37
C VAL A 66 3.73 -0.77 5.77
N ASP A 67 2.63 -1.08 6.47
CA ASP A 67 2.70 -1.82 7.74
C ASP A 67 2.98 -3.29 7.44
N TYR A 68 4.12 -3.78 7.91
CA TYR A 68 4.43 -5.20 7.83
C TYR A 68 4.01 -5.89 9.12
N TYR A 69 2.84 -6.54 9.08
CA TYR A 69 2.41 -7.39 10.19
C TYR A 69 2.63 -8.86 9.86
N ARG A 70 3.67 -9.46 10.46
CA ARG A 70 3.91 -10.89 10.37
C ARG A 70 3.17 -11.58 11.50
N LEU A 71 2.09 -12.28 11.18
CA LEU A 71 1.49 -13.19 12.14
C LEU A 71 2.45 -14.36 12.32
N SER A 72 3.05 -14.49 13.51
CA SER A 72 3.63 -15.75 13.94
C SER A 72 2.55 -16.81 13.77
N ARG A 73 2.85 -17.95 13.12
CA ARG A 73 2.01 -19.13 13.29
C ARG A 73 2.05 -19.45 14.78
N GLY A 74 1.02 -19.03 15.51
CA GLY A 74 0.70 -19.65 16.78
C GLY A 74 0.38 -21.12 16.51
N ASP A 75 0.79 -21.96 17.45
CA ASP A 75 0.34 -23.35 17.63
C ASP A 75 -1.06 -23.61 17.05
N ASP A 76 -1.23 -24.81 16.50
CA ASP A 76 -2.37 -25.34 15.73
C ASP A 76 -3.72 -25.35 16.50
N SER A 77 -3.79 -24.68 17.64
CA SER A 77 -4.89 -24.70 18.62
C SER A 77 -5.78 -23.44 18.61
N VAL A 78 -5.53 -22.44 17.76
CA VAL A 78 -6.38 -21.22 17.70
C VAL A 78 -7.12 -21.09 16.36
N PRO A 79 -8.44 -21.34 16.30
CA PRO A 79 -9.22 -21.12 15.09
C PRO A 79 -9.54 -19.63 14.93
N LEU A 80 -9.39 -19.12 13.69
CA LEU A 80 -9.67 -17.75 13.21
C LEU A 80 -8.52 -16.74 13.29
N PHE A 81 -7.36 -17.07 12.72
CA PHE A 81 -6.59 -16.05 12.00
C PHE A 81 -6.63 -16.37 10.51
N GLN A 82 -7.20 -15.45 9.74
CA GLN A 82 -7.30 -15.54 8.28
C GLN A 82 -5.92 -15.89 7.72
N ARG A 83 -5.79 -17.07 7.08
CA ARG A 83 -4.52 -17.47 6.44
C ARG A 83 -4.11 -16.32 5.53
N SER A 84 -2.96 -15.71 5.79
CA SER A 84 -2.33 -14.81 4.83
C SER A 84 -2.19 -15.60 3.52
N ASP A 85 -2.56 -14.95 2.42
CA ASP A 85 -2.53 -15.42 1.05
C ASP A 85 -1.12 -15.72 0.53
N GLY A 86 -0.09 -15.64 1.38
CA GLY A 86 1.32 -15.76 1.01
C GLY A 86 1.86 -14.51 0.30
N GLY A 87 0.96 -13.74 -0.29
CA GLY A 87 1.15 -12.38 -0.80
C GLY A 87 1.03 -11.33 0.31
N GLY A 88 1.67 -10.18 0.09
CA GLY A 88 1.72 -9.11 1.09
C GLY A 88 2.37 -7.87 0.53
N ALA A 89 2.85 -7.00 1.42
CA ALA A 89 3.46 -5.75 1.01
C ALA A 89 4.65 -5.92 0.03
N ALA A 90 5.42 -7.01 0.18
CA ALA A 90 6.51 -7.35 -0.73
C ALA A 90 6.01 -7.58 -2.17
N GLN A 91 5.02 -8.44 -2.37
CA GLN A 91 4.43 -8.71 -3.70
C GLN A 91 3.96 -7.43 -4.39
N VAL A 92 3.31 -6.54 -3.65
CA VAL A 92 2.78 -5.29 -4.23
C VAL A 92 3.89 -4.28 -4.52
N THR A 93 4.98 -4.31 -3.74
CA THR A 93 6.18 -3.52 -4.02
C THR A 93 6.87 -4.02 -5.29
N ASP A 94 6.99 -5.33 -5.47
CA ASP A 94 7.55 -5.93 -6.68
C ASP A 94 6.72 -5.54 -7.91
N LEU A 95 5.38 -5.61 -7.81
CA LEU A 95 4.50 -5.11 -8.87
C LEU A 95 4.74 -3.64 -9.19
N ALA A 96 4.87 -2.77 -8.19
CA ALA A 96 5.13 -1.35 -8.44
C ALA A 96 6.47 -1.12 -9.15
N ASN A 97 7.50 -1.88 -8.79
CA ASN A 97 8.81 -1.83 -9.43
C ASN A 97 8.74 -2.31 -10.89
N ASP A 98 8.09 -3.44 -11.16
CA ASP A 98 7.88 -3.95 -12.53
C ASP A 98 7.16 -2.90 -13.39
N ARG A 99 6.14 -2.26 -12.83
CA ARG A 99 5.37 -1.23 -13.51
C ARG A 99 6.20 0.01 -13.85
N MET A 100 7.10 0.44 -12.96
CA MET A 100 8.04 1.54 -13.24
C MET A 100 9.03 1.21 -14.36
N LEU A 101 9.49 -0.02 -14.44
CA LEU A 101 10.42 -0.44 -15.49
C LEU A 101 9.72 -0.56 -16.86
N SER A 102 8.40 -0.72 -16.85
CA SER A 102 7.57 -0.85 -18.06
C SER A 102 6.92 0.45 -18.56
N SER A 103 7.03 1.56 -17.81
CA SER A 103 6.31 2.83 -18.06
C SER A 103 7.10 3.85 -18.86
#